data_AF-A0A953AX66-F1
#
_entry.id   AF-A0A953AX66-F1
#
_cell.length_a   1.000
_cell.length_b   1.000
_cell.length_c   1.000
_cell.angle_alpha   90.00
_cell.angle_beta   90.00
_cell.angle_gamma   90.00
#
_symmetry.space_group_name_H-M   'P 1'
#
loop_
_entity.id
_entity.type
_entity.pdbx_description
1 polymer ?
#
loop_
_entity_poly.entity_id
_entity_poly.type
_entity_poly.pdbx_seq_one_letter_code
_entity_poly.pdbx_strand_id
1 'polypeptide(L)'
;MSAAEGPPYWVLISVLFSSQPLTPAIAMCLHQAALDLYKRGGGVGEVAGDLLSGKVRNLHKDVVMGAITGPAFEAEIETERGAGVVRFLLTRQGLDWVERASAREAVVPPRRELLN
;
A
#
# COMPACT_ATOMS: atom_id res chain seq x y z
N MET A 1 -1.77 -18.66 -18.48
CA MET A 1 -1.38 -18.42 -17.08
C MET A 1 -1.76 -16.98 -16.77
N SER A 2 -2.98 -16.76 -16.26
CA SER A 2 -3.51 -15.41 -16.04
C SER A 2 -2.91 -14.84 -14.75
N ALA A 3 -1.92 -13.96 -14.89
CA ALA A 3 -1.56 -13.05 -13.81
C ALA A 3 -2.76 -12.12 -13.60
N ALA A 4 -3.30 -12.09 -12.39
CA ALA A 4 -4.37 -11.17 -12.03
C ALA A 4 -3.98 -9.74 -12.44
N GLU A 5 -4.78 -9.14 -13.33
CA GLU A 5 -4.59 -7.79 -13.90
C GLU A 5 -4.90 -6.70 -12.87
N GLY A 6 -4.24 -6.76 -11.72
CA GLY A 6 -4.17 -5.63 -10.79
C GLY A 6 -3.26 -4.55 -11.37
N PRO A 7 -3.49 -3.26 -11.07
CA PRO A 7 -2.56 -2.22 -11.46
C PRO A 7 -1.15 -2.58 -10.97
N PRO A 8 -0.11 -2.37 -11.79
CA PRO A 8 1.23 -2.73 -11.37
C PRO A 8 1.58 -2.01 -10.08
N TYR A 9 2.06 -2.74 -9.06
CA TYR A 9 2.29 -2.20 -7.71
C TYR A 9 3.28 -1.03 -7.66
N TRP A 10 4.19 -0.93 -8.63
CA TRP A 10 5.08 0.23 -8.82
C TRP A 10 4.34 1.51 -9.21
N VAL A 11 3.08 1.41 -9.65
CA VAL A 11 2.19 2.55 -9.84
C VAL A 11 1.62 3.02 -8.50
N LEU A 12 1.40 2.12 -7.54
CA LEU A 12 0.76 2.43 -6.26
C LEU A 12 1.72 3.07 -5.26
N ILE A 13 2.94 2.52 -5.17
CA ILE A 13 4.01 3.06 -4.33
C ILE A 13 5.26 3.32 -5.16
N SER A 14 5.94 4.42 -4.84
CA SER A 14 7.28 4.68 -5.37
C SER A 14 8.30 4.49 -4.25
N VAL A 15 9.21 3.55 -4.45
CA VAL A 15 10.24 3.18 -3.46
C VAL A 15 11.43 4.12 -3.64
N LEU A 16 11.73 4.88 -2.59
CA LEU A 16 12.83 5.84 -2.55
C LEU A 16 14.13 5.19 -2.07
N PHE A 17 14.00 4.22 -1.17
CA PHE A 17 15.11 3.47 -0.60
C PHE A 17 14.59 2.13 -0.06
N SER A 18 15.37 1.06 -0.20
CA SER A 18 15.13 -0.21 0.47
C SER A 18 16.45 -0.87 0.82
N SER A 19 16.61 -1.30 2.08
CA SER A 19 17.78 -2.06 2.52
C SER A 19 17.68 -3.56 2.23
N GLN A 20 16.52 -4.02 1.76
CA GLN A 20 16.27 -5.42 1.42
C GLN A 20 15.57 -5.50 0.05
N PRO A 21 15.67 -6.63 -0.68
CA PRO A 21 14.88 -6.83 -1.89
C PRO A 21 13.38 -6.74 -1.59
N LEU A 22 12.69 -5.82 -2.28
CA LEU A 22 11.25 -5.65 -2.10
C LEU A 22 10.51 -6.63 -3.01
N THR A 23 9.96 -7.69 -2.44
CA THR A 23 9.10 -8.61 -3.20
C THR A 23 7.73 -7.96 -3.46
N PRO A 24 6.97 -8.40 -4.48
CA PRO A 24 5.63 -7.87 -4.73
C PRO A 24 4.69 -8.01 -3.52
N ALA A 25 4.81 -9.09 -2.75
CA ALA A 25 3.98 -9.32 -1.57
C ALA A 25 4.31 -8.32 -0.44
N ILE A 26 5.61 -8.03 -0.22
CA ILE A 26 6.05 -7.01 0.74
C ILE A 26 5.55 -5.63 0.33
N ALA A 27 5.71 -5.25 -0.95
CA ALA A 27 5.21 -3.99 -1.48
C ALA A 27 3.69 -3.82 -1.26
N MET A 28 2.91 -4.88 -1.43
CA MET A 28 1.46 -4.86 -1.20
C MET A 28 1.11 -4.62 0.28
N CYS A 29 1.80 -5.31 1.19
CA CYS A 29 1.60 -5.13 2.63
C CYS A 29 1.92 -3.69 3.07
N LEU A 30 3.03 -3.14 2.56
CA LEU A 30 3.43 -1.76 2.83
C LEU A 30 2.44 -0.75 2.27
N HIS A 31 1.95 -0.97 1.04
CA HIS A 31 0.91 -0.14 0.44
C HIS A 31 -0.35 -0.11 1.29
N GLN A 32 -0.85 -1.29 1.70
CA GLN A 32 -2.08 -1.38 2.49
C GLN A 32 -1.95 -0.65 3.84
N ALA A 33 -0.86 -0.90 4.56
CA ALA A 33 -0.61 -0.26 5.84
C ALA A 33 -0.46 1.27 5.72
N ALA A 34 0.25 1.75 4.68
CA ALA A 34 0.39 3.18 4.43
C ALA A 34 -0.93 3.84 4.03
N LEU A 35 -1.74 3.18 3.20
CA LEU A 35 -3.06 3.65 2.79
C LEU A 35 -3.99 3.78 3.99
N ASP A 36 -4.00 2.79 4.88
CA ASP A 36 -4.82 2.82 6.10
C ASP A 36 -4.36 3.94 7.04
N LEU A 37 -3.04 4.14 7.18
CA LEU A 37 -2.46 5.26 7.92
C LEU A 37 -2.85 6.61 7.34
N TYR A 38 -2.78 6.74 6.01
CA TYR A 38 -3.16 7.95 5.30
C TYR A 38 -4.64 8.29 5.53
N LYS A 39 -5.54 7.32 5.33
CA LYS A 39 -6.99 7.50 5.49
C LYS A 39 -7.38 7.91 6.91
N ARG A 40 -6.74 7.33 7.93
CA ARG A 40 -7.05 7.62 9.34
C ARG A 40 -6.29 8.84 9.90
N GLY A 41 -5.38 9.44 9.13
CA GLY A 41 -4.48 10.49 9.63
C GLY A 41 -3.51 10.01 10.72
N GLY A 42 -3.18 8.72 10.76
CA GLY A 42 -2.36 8.12 11.80
C GLY A 42 -0.85 8.29 11.57
N GLY A 43 -0.09 8.32 12.66
CA GLY A 43 1.37 8.47 12.62
C GLY A 43 2.16 7.16 12.50
N VAL A 44 1.70 6.08 13.15
CA VAL A 44 2.36 4.77 13.13
C VAL A 44 1.32 3.66 13.00
N GLY A 45 1.64 2.62 12.24
CA GLY A 45 0.82 1.44 12.03
C GLY A 45 1.68 0.19 11.99
N GLU A 46 1.15 -0.93 12.46
CA GLU A 46 1.83 -2.22 12.36
C GLU A 46 1.63 -2.80 10.96
N VAL A 47 2.65 -3.51 10.49
CA VAL A 47 2.54 -4.36 9.31
C VAL A 47 2.73 -5.78 9.79
N ALA A 48 1.67 -6.57 9.68
CA ALA A 48 1.71 -7.99 9.96
C ALA A 48 1.16 -8.71 8.74
N GLY A 49 2.00 -9.47 8.07
CA GLY A 49 1.63 -10.38 7.00
C GLY A 49 2.43 -11.67 7.13
N ASP A 50 2.03 -12.70 6.37
CA ASP A 50 2.66 -14.02 6.46
C ASP A 50 4.16 -14.00 6.16
N LEU A 51 4.64 -12.99 5.42
CA LEU A 51 6.02 -12.87 4.94
C LEU A 51 6.83 -11.77 5.65
N LEU A 52 6.20 -10.93 6.46
CA LEU A 52 6.88 -9.84 7.17
C LEU A 52 6.11 -9.37 8.40
N SER A 53 6.86 -8.94 9.41
CA SER A 53 6.34 -8.19 10.54
C SER A 53 7.06 -6.83 10.62
N GLY A 54 6.44 -5.82 11.23
CA GLY A 54 7.09 -4.52 11.30
C GLY A 54 6.16 -3.36 11.63
N LYS A 55 6.68 -2.15 11.42
CA LYS A 55 5.97 -0.89 11.66
C LYS A 55 6.18 0.05 10.49
N VAL A 56 5.11 0.68 10.04
CA VAL A 56 5.13 1.79 9.10
C VAL A 56 4.85 3.08 9.86
N ARG A 57 5.69 4.08 9.62
CA ARG A 57 5.56 5.44 10.12
C ARG A 57 5.20 6.38 8.98
N ASN A 58 4.13 7.14 9.16
CA ASN A 58 3.81 8.29 8.33
C ASN A 58 4.79 9.41 8.68
N LEU A 59 5.52 9.91 7.68
CA LEU A 59 6.46 11.01 7.90
C LEU A 59 5.76 12.36 7.95
N HIS A 60 4.44 12.41 7.68
CA HIS A 60 3.61 13.60 7.59
C HIS A 60 4.21 14.66 6.68
N LYS A 61 4.80 14.20 5.57
CA LYS A 61 5.45 15.01 4.55
C LYS A 61 5.01 14.52 3.18
N ASP A 62 4.72 15.46 2.29
CA ASP A 62 4.61 15.17 0.86
C ASP A 62 6.01 15.25 0.23
N VAL A 63 6.32 14.29 -0.64
CA VAL A 63 7.56 14.24 -1.40
C VAL A 63 7.24 14.37 -2.88
N VAL A 64 8.06 15.12 -3.59
CA VAL A 64 8.03 15.28 -5.04
C VAL A 64 9.31 14.67 -5.61
N MET A 65 9.17 13.67 -6.47
CA MET A 65 10.27 13.03 -7.19
C MET A 65 9.96 13.06 -8.69
N GLY A 66 10.50 14.05 -9.39
CA GLY A 66 10.17 14.30 -10.79
C GLY A 66 8.68 14.57 -10.95
N ALA A 67 7.99 13.72 -11.74
CA ALA A 67 6.54 13.79 -11.95
C ALA A 67 5.72 13.03 -10.89
N ILE A 68 6.36 12.33 -9.97
CA ILE A 68 5.69 11.52 -8.94
C ILE A 68 5.57 12.35 -7.67
N THR A 69 4.39 12.38 -7.06
CA THR A 69 4.14 13.13 -5.81
C THR A 69 3.21 12.35 -4.89
N GLY A 70 3.45 12.49 -3.59
CA GLY A 70 2.50 12.06 -2.56
C GLY A 70 3.12 11.92 -1.17
N PRO A 71 2.33 11.43 -0.19
CA PRO A 71 2.75 11.33 1.19
C PRO A 71 3.83 10.26 1.37
N ALA A 72 4.84 10.58 2.17
CA ALA A 72 6.00 9.74 2.41
C ALA A 72 5.88 8.94 3.72
N PHE A 73 6.41 7.71 3.65
CA PHE A 73 6.38 6.73 4.70
C PHE A 73 7.74 6.06 4.87
N GLU A 74 8.00 5.60 6.08
CA GLU A 74 9.15 4.78 6.42
C GLU A 74 8.66 3.51 7.10
N ALA A 75 9.11 2.35 6.63
CA ALA A 75 8.80 1.07 7.23
C ALA A 75 10.06 0.43 7.78
N GLU A 76 9.97 0.00 9.03
CA GLU A 76 10.90 -0.96 9.63
C GLU A 76 10.25 -2.34 9.51
N ILE A 77 10.86 -3.25 8.77
CA ILE A 77 10.34 -4.59 8.51
C ILE A 77 11.33 -5.65 8.94
N GLU A 78 10.81 -6.74 9.47
CA GLU A 78 11.54 -7.97 9.75
C GLU A 78 11.02 -9.06 8.80
N THR A 79 11.96 -9.69 8.10
CA THR A 79 11.70 -10.73 7.10
C THR A 79 12.59 -11.93 7.39
N GLU A 80 12.40 -13.03 6.67
CA GLU A 80 13.29 -14.21 6.74
C GLU A 80 14.77 -13.87 6.44
N ARG A 81 15.02 -12.76 5.73
CA ARG A 81 16.38 -12.27 5.41
C ARG A 81 16.96 -11.36 6.48
N GLY A 82 16.20 -11.09 7.55
CA GLY A 82 16.53 -10.19 8.64
C GLY A 82 15.76 -8.87 8.60
N ALA A 83 16.18 -7.95 9.48
CA ALA A 83 15.62 -6.62 9.60
C ALA A 83 16.02 -5.71 8.42
N GLY A 84 15.12 -4.80 8.06
CA GLY A 84 15.32 -3.84 6.98
C GLY A 84 14.48 -2.59 7.12
N VAL A 85 14.88 -1.55 6.38
CA VAL A 85 14.20 -0.27 6.31
C VAL A 85 13.81 0.03 4.87
N VAL A 86 12.58 0.46 4.67
CA VAL A 86 12.02 0.85 3.36
C VAL A 86 11.46 2.26 3.47
N ARG A 87 11.90 3.16 2.59
CA ARG A 87 11.30 4.49 2.42
C ARG A 87 10.59 4.54 1.10
N PHE A 88 9.34 4.99 1.13
CA PHE A 88 8.49 5.02 -0.04
C PHE A 88 7.47 6.15 0.08
N LEU A 89 6.83 6.47 -1.04
CA LEU A 89 5.66 7.36 -1.06
C LEU A 89 4.48 6.63 -1.68
N LEU A 90 3.27 6.96 -1.21
CA LEU A 90 2.04 6.61 -1.92
C LEU A 90 1.88 7.58 -3.08
N THR A 91 1.76 7.08 -4.30
CA THR A 91 1.56 7.99 -5.44
C THR A 91 0.13 8.51 -5.44
N ARG A 92 -0.08 9.77 -5.84
CA ARG A 92 -1.45 10.29 -6.06
C ARG A 92 -2.27 9.43 -7.01
N GLN A 93 -1.63 8.92 -8.06
CA GLN A 93 -2.27 8.01 -9.01
C GLN A 93 -2.75 6.73 -8.31
N GLY A 94 -1.93 6.16 -7.42
CA GLY A 94 -2.30 4.98 -6.62
C GLY A 94 -3.48 5.25 -5.69
N LEU A 95 -3.53 6.41 -5.06
CA LEU A 95 -4.66 6.84 -4.23
C LEU A 95 -5.96 6.94 -5.04
N ASP A 96 -5.91 7.59 -6.21
CA ASP A 96 -7.06 7.75 -7.11
C ASP A 96 -7.60 6.38 -7.58
N TRP A 97 -6.71 5.41 -7.81
CA TRP A 97 -7.07 4.05 -8.21
C TRP A 97 -7.82 3.31 -7.10
N VAL A 98 -7.34 3.40 -5.86
CA VAL A 98 -8.01 2.80 -4.71
C VAL A 98 -9.39 3.41 -4.50
N GLU A 99 -9.50 4.74 -4.58
CA GLU A 99 -10.79 5.43 -4.43
C GLU A 99 -11.81 4.95 -5.50
N ARG A 100 -11.37 4.82 -6.75
CA ARG A 100 -12.19 4.29 -7.85
C ARG A 100 -12.53 2.80 -7.70
N ALA A 101 -11.62 1.99 -7.18
CA ALA A 101 -11.84 0.57 -6.95
C ALA A 101 -12.84 0.34 -5.80
N SER A 102 -12.66 1.03 -4.67
CA SER A 102 -13.61 1.01 -3.55
C SER A 102 -15.00 1.49 -3.96
N ALA A 103 -15.09 2.50 -4.84
CA ALA A 103 -16.36 2.96 -5.38
C ALA A 103 -17.05 1.92 -6.30
N ARG A 104 -16.30 1.05 -6.99
CA ARG A 104 -16.87 -0.03 -7.82
C ARG A 104 -17.39 -1.20 -6.99
N GLU A 105 -16.72 -1.53 -5.89
CA GLU A 105 -17.10 -2.65 -5.01
C GLU A 105 -18.30 -2.32 -4.11
N ALA A 106 -18.49 -1.04 -3.76
CA ALA A 106 -19.68 -0.58 -3.04
C ALA A 106 -21.00 -0.66 -3.84
N VAL A 107 -20.94 -0.92 -5.16
CA VAL A 107 -22.11 -1.05 -6.06
C VAL A 107 -22.47 -2.52 -6.30
N VAL A 108 -22.42 -3.35 -5.26
CA VAL A 108 -23.13 -4.65 -5.27
C VAL A 108 -24.53 -4.41 -4.72
N PRO A 109 -25.60 -4.41 -5.55
CA PRO A 109 -26.95 -4.29 -5.02
C PRO A 109 -27.26 -5.51 -4.13
N PRO A 110 -28.06 -5.35 -3.06
CA PRO A 110 -28.42 -6.47 -2.21
C PRO A 110 -29.11 -7.52 -3.07
N ARG A 111 -28.56 -8.75 -3.04
CA ARG A 111 -29.10 -9.92 -3.72
C ARG A 111 -30.50 -10.18 -3.16
N ARG A 112 -31.53 -9.61 -3.79
CA ARG A 112 -32.93 -9.93 -3.49
C ARG A 112 -33.07 -11.43 -3.63
N GLU A 113 -33.37 -12.07 -2.50
CA GLU A 113 -33.72 -13.46 -2.38
C GLU A 113 -34.82 -13.77 -3.39
N LEU A 114 -34.47 -14.50 -4.45
CA LEU A 114 -35.44 -15.16 -5.31
C LEU A 114 -35.93 -16.40 -4.55
N LEU A 115 -36.75 -16.19 -3.54
CA LEU A 115 -37.76 -17.16 -3.12
C LEU A 115 -39.07 -16.73 -3.80
N ASN A 116 -39.44 -17.48 -4.84
CA ASN A 116 -40.81 -17.89 -5.19
C ASN A 116 -40.77 -18.80 -6.41
#